data_AF-A0A7C5HXK3-F1
#
_entry.id   AF-A0A7C5HXK3-F1
#
_cell.length_a   1.000
_cell.length_b   1.000
_cell.length_c   1.000
_cell.angle_alpha   90.00
_cell.angle_beta   90.00
_cell.angle_gamma   90.00
#
_symmetry.space_group_name_H-M   'P 1'
#
loop_
_entity.id
_entity.type
_entity.pdbx_description
1 polymer ?
#
loop_
_entity_poly.entity_id
_entity_poly.type
_entity_poly.pdbx_seq_one_letter_code
_entity_poly.pdbx_strand_id
1 'polypeptide(L)'
;MTTNKIDKVQKRNGEIVDFDEKRIREAIYKALTATGQGDGKKSKRLTERVLQLLNRRFKKEEIPQVEQIQDIVEEVLILEGLVETAKAYILYRE
;
A
#
# COMPACT_ATOMS: atom_id res chain seq x y z
N MET A 1 10.75 -13.14 -7.42
CA MET A 1 10.67 -12.17 -6.31
C MET A 1 11.12 -10.84 -6.85
N THR A 2 10.24 -9.83 -6.87
CA THR A 2 10.58 -8.49 -7.35
C THR A 2 11.47 -7.82 -6.31
N THR A 3 12.68 -7.40 -6.68
CA THR A 3 13.54 -6.62 -5.77
C THR A 3 12.86 -5.28 -5.49
N ASN A 4 12.52 -5.02 -4.23
CA ASN A 4 11.99 -3.73 -3.80
C ASN A 4 13.13 -2.70 -3.81
N LYS A 5 12.90 -1.52 -4.38
CA LYS A 5 13.85 -0.41 -4.51
C LYS A 5 13.68 0.64 -3.42
N ILE A 6 12.65 0.49 -2.59
CA ILE A 6 12.28 1.41 -1.53
C ILE A 6 12.67 0.81 -0.18
N ASP A 7 13.63 1.45 0.47
CA ASP A 7 14.17 1.01 1.77
C ASP A 7 13.64 1.87 2.92
N LYS A 8 13.22 3.11 2.64
CA LYS A 8 12.79 4.09 3.63
C LYS A 8 11.50 4.78 3.20
N VAL A 9 10.75 5.28 4.18
CA VAL A 9 9.56 6.11 3.97
C VAL A 9 9.59 7.29 4.93
N GLN A 10 9.16 8.46 4.47
CA GLN A 10 8.99 9.66 5.29
C GLN A 10 7.55 9.79 5.78
N LYS A 11 7.35 9.87 7.09
CA LYS A 11 6.04 10.17 7.70
C LYS A 11 5.71 11.66 7.60
N ARG A 12 4.44 12.00 7.83
CA ARG A 12 3.93 13.39 7.84
C ARG A 12 4.67 14.36 8.78
N ASN A 13 5.16 13.86 9.91
CA ASN A 13 5.95 14.64 10.88
C ASN A 13 7.41 14.87 10.42
N GLY A 14 7.80 14.38 9.24
CA GLY A 14 9.16 14.45 8.70
C GLY A 14 10.07 13.29 9.11
N GLU A 15 9.63 12.42 10.02
CA GLU A 15 10.39 11.26 10.50
C GLU A 15 10.59 10.24 9.37
N ILE A 16 11.83 9.77 9.19
CA ILE A 16 12.18 8.74 8.22
C ILE A 16 12.28 7.40 8.94
N VAL A 17 11.52 6.41 8.47
CA VAL A 17 11.50 5.04 9.02
C VAL A 17 11.78 4.01 7.93
N ASP A 18 12.10 2.79 8.34
CA ASP A 18 12.25 1.67 7.41
C ASP A 18 10.93 1.36 6.69
N PHE A 19 11.04 1.12 5.39
CA PHE A 19 9.92 0.63 4.61
C PHE A 19 9.58 -0.81 5.02
N ASP A 20 8.31 -1.06 5.35
CA ASP A 20 7.82 -2.39 5.70
C ASP A 20 6.57 -2.73 4.88
N GLU A 21 6.73 -3.62 3.91
CA GLU A 21 5.63 -4.12 3.08
C GLU A 21 4.52 -4.82 3.89
N LYS A 22 4.83 -5.35 5.08
CA LYS A 22 3.84 -5.99 5.94
C LYS A 22 2.78 -4.99 6.39
N ARG A 23 3.16 -3.73 6.64
CA ARG A 23 2.22 -2.67 7.01
C ARG A 23 1.22 -2.40 5.88
N ILE A 24 1.68 -2.41 4.63
CA ILE A 24 0.81 -2.30 3.45
C ILE A 24 -0.15 -3.49 3.37
N ARG A 25 0.38 -4.71 3.51
CA ARG A 25 -0.43 -5.94 3.46
C ARG A 25 -1.50 -5.98 4.54
N GLU A 26 -1.16 -5.58 5.77
CA GLU A 26 -2.09 -5.52 6.89
C GLU A 26 -3.17 -4.47 6.67
N ALA A 27 -2.82 -3.29 6.17
CA ALA A 27 -3.79 -2.23 5.88
C ALA A 27 -4.77 -2.66 4.78
N ILE A 28 -4.28 -3.27 3.69
CA ILE A 28 -5.11 -3.85 2.63
C ILE A 28 -6.01 -4.97 3.19
N TYR A 29 -5.45 -5.85 4.02
CA TYR A 29 -6.22 -6.94 4.62
C TYR A 29 -7.35 -6.44 5.52
N LYS A 30 -7.11 -5.41 6.33
CA LYS A 30 -8.13 -4.76 7.17
C LYS A 30 -9.25 -4.16 6.31
N ALA A 31 -8.91 -3.43 5.26
CA ALA A 31 -9.90 -2.84 4.34
C ALA A 31 -10.74 -3.91 3.62
N LEU A 32 -10.10 -4.98 3.14
CA LEU A 32 -10.81 -6.10 2.51
C LEU A 32 -11.74 -6.80 3.50
N THR A 33 -11.29 -7.04 4.74
CA THR A 33 -12.09 -7.69 5.77
C THR A 33 -13.30 -6.83 6.17
N ALA A 34 -13.12 -5.51 6.30
CA ALA A 34 -14.19 -4.57 6.59
C ALA A 34 -15.29 -4.55 5.51
N THR A 35 -14.95 -4.93 4.28
CA THR A 35 -15.87 -4.98 3.13
C THR A 35 -16.34 -6.39 2.79
N GLY A 36 -16.04 -7.39 3.63
CA GLY A 36 -16.44 -8.78 3.41
C GLY A 36 -15.71 -9.47 2.24
N GLN A 37 -14.63 -8.86 1.74
CA GLN A 37 -13.81 -9.38 0.64
C GLN A 37 -12.44 -9.90 1.11
N GLY A 38 -12.28 -10.04 2.43
CA GLY A 38 -11.04 -10.45 3.10
C GLY A 38 -10.71 -11.91 2.85
N ASP A 39 -9.71 -12.16 2.01
CA ASP A 39 -8.94 -13.40 2.06
C ASP A 39 -7.44 -13.07 2.05
N GLY A 40 -6.64 -13.88 2.75
CA GLY A 40 -5.20 -13.65 2.88
C GLY A 40 -4.42 -13.78 1.57
N LYS A 41 -4.99 -14.38 0.53
CA LYS A 41 -4.37 -14.51 -0.80
C LYS A 41 -4.55 -13.22 -1.61
N LYS A 42 -5.73 -12.62 -1.54
CA LYS A 42 -6.10 -11.38 -2.21
C LYS A 42 -5.32 -10.20 -1.65
N SER A 43 -5.18 -10.11 -0.32
CA SER A 43 -4.33 -9.07 0.28
C SER A 43 -2.88 -9.18 -0.18
N LYS A 44 -2.30 -10.39 -0.21
CA LYS A 44 -0.95 -10.62 -0.73
C LYS A 44 -0.81 -10.20 -2.19
N ARG A 45 -1.74 -10.61 -3.07
CA ARG A 45 -1.72 -10.25 -4.50
C ARG A 45 -1.78 -8.74 -4.71
N LEU A 46 -2.63 -8.04 -3.96
CA LEU A 46 -2.76 -6.59 -4.04
C LEU A 46 -1.50 -5.90 -3.50
N THR A 47 -0.90 -6.39 -2.42
CA THR A 47 0.40 -5.89 -1.94
C THR A 47 1.48 -6.01 -3.01
N GLU A 48 1.59 -7.16 -3.68
CA GLU A 48 2.54 -7.34 -4.78
C GLU A 48 2.31 -6.33 -5.91
N ARG A 49 1.04 -6.02 -6.22
CA ARG A 49 0.69 -5.01 -7.23
C ARG A 49 1.07 -3.59 -6.80
N VAL A 50 0.85 -3.24 -5.53
CA VAL A 50 1.29 -1.97 -4.94
C VAL A 50 2.81 -1.85 -5.01
N LEU A 51 3.54 -2.88 -4.62
CA LEU A 51 5.01 -2.89 -4.72
C LEU A 51 5.49 -2.73 -6.16
N GLN A 52 4.83 -3.35 -7.14
CA GLN A 52 5.17 -3.15 -8.55
C GLN A 52 5.00 -1.69 -8.99
N LEU A 53 3.91 -1.04 -8.59
CA LEU A 53 3.65 0.38 -8.90
C LEU A 53 4.63 1.31 -8.19
N LEU A 54 4.91 1.08 -6.90
CA LEU A 54 5.93 1.80 -6.14
C LEU A 54 7.28 1.74 -6.85
N ASN A 55 7.72 0.55 -7.23
CA ASN A 55 9.02 0.34 -7.90
C ASN A 55 9.10 0.86 -9.34
N ARG A 56 7.96 1.22 -9.93
CA ARG A 56 7.88 1.92 -11.22
C ARG A 56 7.89 3.42 -11.05
N ARG A 57 7.24 3.96 -10.02
CA ARG A 57 7.12 5.40 -9.76
C ARG A 57 8.36 5.99 -9.12
N PHE A 58 8.98 5.26 -8.21
CA PHE A 58 10.10 5.73 -7.42
C PHE A 58 11.40 5.08 -7.86
N LYS A 59 12.48 5.87 -7.84
CA LYS A 59 13.83 5.38 -8.14
C LYS A 59 14.43 4.70 -6.90
N LYS A 60 15.50 3.94 -7.13
CA LYS A 60 16.33 3.43 -6.04
C LYS A 60 16.85 4.63 -5.24
N GLU A 61 16.81 4.55 -3.91
CA GLU A 61 17.23 5.60 -2.96
C GLU A 61 16.25 6.79 -2.80
N GLU A 62 15.16 6.82 -3.56
CA GLU A 62 14.10 7.82 -3.34
C GLU A 62 13.30 7.46 -2.08
N ILE A 63 13.02 8.45 -1.23
CA ILE A 63 12.26 8.27 0.02
C ILE A 63 10.84 8.81 -0.22
N PRO A 64 9.87 7.96 -0.57
CA PRO A 64 8.49 8.40 -0.71
C PRO A 64 7.91 8.82 0.64
N GLN A 65 6.93 9.71 0.60
CA GLN A 65 6.08 10.01 1.73
C GLN A 65 5.06 8.89 1.95
N VAL A 66 4.66 8.66 3.21
CA VAL A 66 3.63 7.66 3.57
C VAL A 66 2.35 7.86 2.74
N GLU A 67 1.98 9.11 2.53
CA GLU A 67 0.79 9.53 1.79
C GLU A 67 0.86 9.11 0.32
N GLN A 68 2.02 9.21 -0.33
CA GLN A 68 2.20 8.76 -1.71
C GLN A 68 2.05 7.24 -1.82
N ILE A 69 2.47 6.49 -0.80
CA ILE A 69 2.28 5.04 -0.74
C ILE A 69 0.79 4.73 -0.57
N GLN A 70 0.09 5.44 0.32
CA GLN A 70 -1.34 5.28 0.55
C GLN A 70 -2.15 5.58 -0.73
N ASP A 71 -1.79 6.64 -1.46
CA ASP A 71 -2.44 6.97 -2.74
C ASP A 71 -2.26 5.85 -3.78
N ILE A 72 -1.09 5.20 -3.82
CA ILE A 72 -0.86 4.03 -4.68
C ILE A 72 -1.70 2.83 -4.23
N VAL A 73 -1.88 2.62 -2.92
CA VAL A 73 -2.75 1.55 -2.41
C VAL A 73 -4.20 1.78 -2.84
N GLU A 74 -4.71 3.00 -2.68
CA GLU A 74 -6.06 3.38 -3.15
C GLU A 74 -6.21 3.17 -4.66
N GLU A 75 -5.24 3.62 -5.45
CA GLU A 75 -5.23 3.43 -6.90
C GLU A 75 -5.28 1.94 -7.27
N VAL A 76 -4.49 1.09 -6.63
CA VAL A 76 -4.52 -0.37 -6.89
C VAL A 76 -5.88 -0.96 -6.56
N LEU A 77 -6.50 -0.57 -5.43
CA LEU A 77 -7.82 -1.06 -5.06
C LEU A 77 -8.87 -0.65 -6.09
N ILE A 78 -8.84 0.60 -6.56
CA ILE A 78 -9.75 1.11 -7.60
C ILE A 78 -9.53 0.39 -8.92
N LEU A 79 -8.28 0.22 -9.37
CA LEU A 79 -7.93 -0.47 -10.62
C LEU A 79 -8.35 -1.95 -10.62
N GLU A 80 -8.41 -2.58 -9.45
CA GLU A 80 -8.88 -3.95 -9.27
C GLU A 80 -10.41 -4.05 -9.08
N GLY A 81 -11.14 -2.94 -9.25
CA GLY A 81 -12.60 -2.87 -9.11
C GLY A 81 -13.09 -2.93 -7.66
N LEU A 82 -12.21 -2.74 -6.68
CA LEU A 82 -12.49 -2.83 -5.25
C LEU A 82 -12.83 -1.46 -4.66
N VAL A 83 -13.77 -0.74 -5.28
CA VAL A 83 -14.10 0.65 -4.94
C VAL A 83 -14.56 0.79 -3.48
N GLU A 84 -15.40 -0.12 -3.00
CA GLU A 84 -15.85 -0.11 -1.60
C GLU A 84 -14.69 -0.40 -0.63
N THR A 85 -13.76 -1.28 -1.01
CA THR A 85 -12.54 -1.53 -0.23
C THR A 85 -11.63 -0.31 -0.21
N ALA A 86 -11.50 0.42 -1.32
CA ALA A 86 -10.73 1.67 -1.37
C ALA A 86 -11.34 2.73 -0.44
N LYS A 87 -12.67 2.89 -0.43
CA LYS A 87 -13.37 3.77 0.52
C LYS A 87 -13.14 3.34 1.97
N ALA A 88 -13.25 2.05 2.26
CA ALA A 88 -12.97 1.53 3.60
C ALA A 88 -11.52 1.79 4.01
N TYR A 89 -10.57 1.60 3.10
CA TYR A 89 -9.14 1.89 3.33
C TYR A 89 -8.91 3.36 3.72
N ILE A 90 -9.53 4.31 3.01
CA ILE A 90 -9.46 5.75 3.30
C ILE A 90 -9.91 6.04 4.74
N LEU A 91 -10.97 5.38 5.23
CA LEU A 91 -11.48 5.58 6.60
C LEU A 91 -10.51 5.07 7.68
N TYR A 92 -9.59 4.16 7.34
CA TYR A 92 -8.56 3.65 8.25
C TYR A 92 -7.19 4.34 8.07
N ARG A 93 -7.12 5.35 7.19
CA ARG A 93 -5.93 6.15 6.88
C ARG A 93 -5.72 7.24 7.94
N GLU A 94 -5.50 6.84 9.19
CA GLU A 94 -4.97 7.74 10.24
C GLU A 94 -3.44 7.68 10.29
#